data_AF-A0A2G2DEX9-F1
#
_entry.id   AF-A0A2G2DEX9-F1
#
_cell.length_a   1.000
_cell.length_b   1.000
_cell.length_c   1.000
_cell.angle_alpha   90.00
_cell.angle_beta   90.00
_cell.angle_gamma   90.00
#
_symmetry.space_group_name_H-M   'P 1'
#
loop_
_entity.id
_entity.type
_entity.pdbx_description
1 polymer ?
#
loop_
_entity_poly.entity_id
_entity_poly.type
_entity_poly.pdbx_seq_one_letter_code
_entity_poly.pdbx_strand_id
1 'polypeptide(L)'
;MQTGTALFSSPLFQLNGHTVTLGESLMALLVVLMLCALLLAFSLTRTARKRAQADTDAVTRAAQAEERLAEILKAQAEMQGRMGAMAELFGARQAELNQAIGQRIDGMTQRLGSSISEQTKSTHENLSKLQERLAVIDTAQNNIQSLARDVVGLQAILSNKQTRGAFGQSRMETIIQDGLPFGAFSFQPTLSNGMRPDCTISMPNGAPDLVIDAKFPLEAWNAMRAAEAEGSSDQAAQQAQQRFRRDIEVHIRDISDKYLIPGETQDTAFLFVPSESIFAEIHENFEAIVHKAQRSRVVIVSPSLLMLSIQVIQALLKDARMREQAHLIQGEVIRLMEDLSRLDDRTRKLQAHFSMAQKDVDLILTSSDKLTKRGAKIEALEFAQLADEAKAADNKGQTTERSAASSQSPKFEPRSSTLKLSVVDEDN
;
A
#
# COMPACT_ATOMS: atom_id res chain seq x y z
N MET A 1 30.41 -142.14 -37.40
CA MET A 1 31.27 -142.46 -36.24
C MET A 1 31.41 -141.18 -35.43
N GLN A 2 30.47 -140.91 -34.52
CA GLN A 2 30.56 -141.28 -33.10
C GLN A 2 31.88 -140.82 -32.48
N THR A 3 31.86 -139.65 -31.82
CA THR A 3 32.66 -139.22 -30.63
C THR A 3 32.75 -137.68 -30.58
N GLY A 4 31.63 -136.99 -30.34
CA GLY A 4 31.60 -135.54 -30.08
C GLY A 4 30.86 -135.17 -28.78
N THR A 5 30.12 -136.12 -28.22
CA THR A 5 29.31 -135.97 -27.00
C THR A 5 30.07 -136.24 -25.71
N ALA A 6 31.36 -136.60 -25.77
CA ALA A 6 32.18 -136.97 -24.60
C ALA A 6 32.97 -135.80 -23.96
N LEU A 7 33.11 -134.65 -24.64
CA LEU A 7 33.84 -133.47 -24.15
C LEU A 7 32.98 -132.56 -23.24
N PHE A 8 31.65 -132.61 -23.39
CA PHE A 8 30.73 -131.81 -22.59
C PHE A 8 30.28 -132.48 -21.29
N SER A 9 30.51 -133.79 -21.16
CA SER A 9 30.18 -134.60 -19.97
C SER A 9 31.39 -134.92 -19.10
N SER A 10 32.55 -134.28 -19.35
CA SER A 10 33.76 -134.45 -18.56
C SER A 10 33.57 -133.81 -17.17
N PRO A 11 33.68 -134.56 -16.06
CA PRO A 11 33.52 -133.99 -14.73
C PRO A 11 34.74 -133.11 -14.40
N LEU A 12 34.50 -131.81 -14.21
CA LEU A 12 35.56 -130.85 -13.87
C LEU A 12 35.82 -130.78 -12.36
N PHE A 13 34.79 -130.97 -11.53
CA PHE A 13 34.88 -131.09 -10.07
C PHE A 13 33.57 -131.65 -9.48
N GLN A 14 33.62 -132.37 -8.35
CA GLN A 14 32.43 -132.81 -7.60
C GLN A 14 32.19 -131.91 -6.39
N LEU A 15 31.00 -131.33 -6.29
CA LEU A 15 30.59 -130.52 -5.14
C LEU A 15 29.31 -131.13 -4.58
N ASN A 16 29.31 -131.57 -3.31
CA ASN A 16 28.14 -132.15 -2.62
C ASN A 16 27.39 -133.24 -3.42
N GLY A 17 28.11 -134.21 -3.96
CA GLY A 17 27.50 -135.39 -4.61
C GLY A 17 26.95 -135.15 -6.02
N HIS A 18 27.08 -133.95 -6.59
CA HIS A 18 26.76 -133.66 -7.99
C HIS A 18 28.04 -133.40 -8.81
N THR A 19 28.18 -134.09 -9.95
CA THR A 19 29.27 -133.89 -10.91
C THR A 19 28.93 -132.72 -11.82
N VAL A 20 29.64 -131.60 -11.69
CA VAL A 20 29.44 -130.45 -12.59
C VAL A 20 30.22 -130.68 -13.88
N THR A 21 29.50 -130.60 -15.00
CA THR A 21 30.03 -130.84 -16.34
C THR A 21 30.44 -129.53 -17.02
N LEU A 22 31.37 -129.59 -17.99
CA LEU A 22 31.86 -128.41 -18.73
C LEU A 22 30.74 -127.65 -19.45
N GLY A 23 29.66 -128.34 -19.84
CA GLY A 23 28.47 -127.71 -20.41
C GLY A 23 27.67 -126.86 -19.40
N GLU A 24 27.57 -127.29 -18.14
CA GLU A 24 26.82 -126.57 -17.11
C GLU A 24 27.50 -125.26 -16.69
N SER A 25 28.84 -125.23 -16.66
CA SER A 25 29.59 -124.01 -16.34
C SER A 25 29.52 -122.94 -17.45
N LEU A 26 29.53 -123.36 -18.72
CA LEU A 26 29.33 -122.46 -19.87
C LEU A 26 27.92 -121.85 -19.88
N MET A 27 26.89 -122.64 -19.57
CA MET A 27 25.52 -122.14 -19.45
C MET A 27 25.38 -121.16 -18.28
N ALA A 28 26.01 -121.45 -17.13
CA ALA A 28 26.02 -120.52 -16.00
C ALA A 28 26.71 -119.20 -16.35
N LEU A 29 27.85 -119.23 -17.05
CA LEU A 29 28.55 -118.02 -17.51
C LEU A 29 27.68 -117.19 -18.46
N LEU A 30 26.99 -117.84 -19.40
CA LEU A 30 26.13 -117.18 -20.37
C LEU A 30 24.91 -116.52 -19.69
N VAL A 31 24.32 -117.20 -18.70
CA VAL A 31 23.25 -116.62 -17.86
C VAL A 31 23.76 -115.41 -17.07
N VAL A 32 24.96 -115.47 -16.49
CA VAL A 32 25.57 -114.34 -15.78
C VAL A 32 25.84 -113.17 -16.72
N LEU A 33 26.39 -113.42 -17.92
CA LEU A 33 26.61 -112.38 -18.93
C LEU A 33 25.31 -111.74 -19.40
N MET A 34 24.25 -112.55 -19.59
CA MET A 34 22.92 -112.07 -19.99
C MET A 34 22.27 -111.23 -18.87
N LEU A 35 22.41 -111.63 -17.61
CA LEU A 35 22.01 -110.84 -16.44
C LEU A 35 22.79 -109.53 -16.34
N CYS A 36 24.11 -109.54 -16.54
CA CYS A 36 24.94 -108.34 -16.58
C CYS A 36 24.51 -107.39 -17.71
N ALA A 37 24.25 -107.91 -18.92
CA ALA A 37 23.78 -107.12 -20.05
C ALA A 37 22.39 -106.51 -19.79
N LEU A 38 21.47 -107.28 -19.18
CA LEU A 38 20.15 -106.78 -18.76
C LEU A 38 20.27 -105.69 -17.69
N LEU A 39 21.13 -105.87 -16.69
CA LEU A 39 21.39 -104.86 -15.66
C LEU A 39 22.01 -103.59 -16.24
N LEU A 40 22.88 -103.72 -17.24
CA LEU A 40 23.53 -102.59 -17.91
C LEU A 40 22.55 -101.86 -18.84
N ALA A 41 21.69 -102.58 -19.57
CA ALA A 41 20.60 -101.99 -20.35
C ALA A 41 19.56 -101.30 -19.43
N PHE A 42 19.23 -101.91 -18.30
CA PHE A 42 18.33 -101.34 -17.30
C PHE A 42 18.93 -100.08 -16.66
N SER A 43 20.24 -100.08 -16.35
CA SER A 43 20.90 -98.90 -15.78
C SER A 43 20.99 -97.77 -16.81
N LEU A 44 21.34 -98.04 -18.07
CA LEU A 44 21.39 -97.03 -19.13
C LEU A 44 20.02 -96.41 -19.42
N THR A 45 18.96 -97.22 -19.49
CA THR A 45 17.59 -96.71 -19.68
C THR A 45 17.10 -95.90 -18.49
N ARG A 46 17.43 -96.30 -17.25
CA ARG A 46 17.14 -95.49 -16.05
C ARG A 46 17.88 -94.15 -16.07
N THR A 47 19.14 -94.15 -16.52
CA THR A 47 19.97 -92.94 -16.53
C THR A 47 19.54 -91.98 -17.65
N ALA A 48 19.17 -92.51 -18.82
CA ALA A 48 18.60 -91.72 -19.92
C ALA A 48 17.26 -91.08 -19.53
N ARG A 49 16.37 -91.82 -18.84
CA ARG A 49 15.10 -91.27 -18.32
C ARG A 49 15.30 -90.17 -17.29
N LYS A 50 16.29 -90.29 -16.40
CA LYS A 50 16.63 -89.23 -15.43
C LYS A 50 17.18 -87.96 -16.10
N ARG A 51 17.98 -88.10 -17.17
CA ARG A 51 18.49 -86.94 -17.93
C ARG A 51 17.36 -86.20 -18.66
N ALA A 52 16.46 -86.93 -19.31
CA ALA A 52 15.31 -86.32 -19.98
C ALA A 52 14.39 -85.54 -19.02
N GLN A 53 14.19 -86.02 -17.80
CA GLN A 53 13.44 -85.30 -16.76
C GLN A 53 14.20 -84.05 -16.26
N ALA A 54 15.53 -84.13 -16.12
CA ALA A 54 16.34 -83.00 -15.70
C ALA A 54 16.32 -81.84 -16.72
N ASP A 55 16.31 -82.16 -18.02
CA ASP A 55 16.24 -81.14 -19.08
C ASP A 55 14.87 -80.45 -19.11
N THR A 56 13.77 -81.19 -18.93
CA THR A 56 12.42 -80.58 -18.83
C THR A 56 12.27 -79.70 -17.59
N ASP A 57 12.89 -80.10 -16.47
CA ASP A 57 12.89 -79.30 -15.24
C ASP A 57 13.76 -78.04 -15.37
N ALA A 58 14.85 -78.10 -16.14
CA ALA A 58 15.69 -76.94 -16.40
C ALA A 58 14.97 -75.89 -17.26
N VAL A 59 14.26 -76.32 -18.31
CA VAL A 59 13.49 -75.43 -19.19
C VAL A 59 12.33 -74.76 -18.45
N THR A 60 11.61 -75.50 -17.61
CA THR A 60 10.50 -74.94 -16.82
C THR A 60 10.99 -73.93 -15.78
N ARG A 61 12.13 -74.18 -15.12
CA ARG A 61 12.76 -73.20 -14.21
C ARG A 61 13.22 -71.94 -14.92
N ALA A 62 13.75 -72.05 -16.14
CA ALA A 62 14.14 -70.89 -16.94
C ALA A 62 12.93 -70.04 -17.32
N ALA A 63 11.83 -70.67 -17.78
CA ALA A 63 10.60 -69.97 -18.10
C ALA A 63 10.00 -69.25 -16.88
N GLN A 64 10.00 -69.90 -15.71
CA GLN A 64 9.54 -69.28 -14.45
C GLN A 64 10.42 -68.10 -14.00
N ALA A 65 11.73 -68.15 -14.28
CA ALA A 65 12.63 -67.05 -13.96
C ALA A 65 12.38 -65.83 -14.86
N GLU A 66 12.13 -66.04 -16.15
CA GLU A 66 11.78 -64.97 -17.09
C GLU A 66 10.44 -64.32 -16.74
N GLU A 67 9.43 -65.11 -16.37
CA GLU A 67 8.12 -64.60 -15.94
C GLU A 67 8.24 -63.73 -14.69
N ARG A 68 8.99 -64.17 -13.67
CA ARG A 68 9.26 -63.37 -12.46
C ARG A 68 9.99 -62.06 -12.76
N LEU A 69 10.97 -62.09 -13.67
CA LEU A 69 11.66 -60.87 -14.08
C LEU A 69 10.73 -59.89 -14.80
N ALA A 70 9.85 -60.39 -15.67
CA ALA A 70 8.85 -59.57 -16.35
C ALA A 70 7.86 -58.94 -15.37
N GLU A 71 7.40 -59.69 -14.36
CA GLU A 71 6.54 -59.17 -13.29
C GLU A 71 7.24 -58.08 -12.47
N ILE A 72 8.51 -58.29 -12.10
CA ILE A 72 9.29 -57.29 -11.36
C ILE A 72 9.45 -56.00 -12.17
N LEU A 73 9.78 -56.10 -13.46
CA LEU A 73 9.93 -54.92 -14.33
C LEU A 73 8.60 -54.18 -14.50
N LYS A 74 7.48 -54.90 -14.60
CA LYS A 74 6.14 -54.30 -14.67
C LYS A 74 5.77 -53.59 -13.37
N ALA A 75 6.04 -54.22 -12.23
CA ALA A 75 5.81 -53.61 -10.91
C ALA A 75 6.69 -52.36 -10.70
N GLN A 76 7.94 -52.38 -11.17
CA GLN A 76 8.84 -51.23 -11.11
C GLN A 76 8.36 -50.08 -11.99
N ALA A 77 7.87 -50.36 -13.21
CA ALA A 77 7.31 -49.35 -14.10
C ALA A 77 6.02 -48.72 -13.53
N GLU A 78 5.14 -49.53 -12.94
CA GLU A 78 3.93 -49.02 -12.27
C GLU A 78 4.30 -48.15 -11.05
N MET A 79 5.31 -48.56 -10.28
CA MET A 79 5.82 -47.79 -9.14
C MET A 79 6.41 -46.44 -9.58
N GLN A 80 7.19 -46.41 -10.66
CA GLN A 80 7.72 -45.16 -11.23
C GLN A 80 6.62 -44.23 -11.73
N GLY A 81 5.58 -44.77 -12.38
CA GLY A 81 4.42 -43.99 -12.80
C GLY A 81 3.66 -43.37 -11.61
N ARG A 82 3.42 -44.14 -10.55
CA ARG A 82 2.80 -43.64 -9.31
C ARG A 82 3.65 -42.59 -8.61
N MET A 83 4.97 -42.76 -8.58
CA MET A 83 5.92 -41.77 -8.03
C MET A 83 5.88 -40.46 -8.84
N GLY A 84 5.80 -40.53 -10.16
CA GLY A 84 5.62 -39.34 -11.02
C GLY A 84 4.32 -38.59 -10.72
N ALA A 85 3.19 -39.31 -10.65
CA ALA A 85 1.90 -38.72 -10.30
C ALA A 85 1.88 -38.13 -8.88
N MET A 86 2.57 -38.79 -7.93
CA MET A 86 2.73 -38.27 -6.55
C MET A 86 3.53 -36.98 -6.54
N ALA A 87 4.62 -36.90 -7.31
CA ALA A 87 5.44 -35.70 -7.43
C ALA A 87 4.67 -34.51 -8.03
N GLU A 88 3.85 -34.74 -9.06
CA GLU A 88 2.96 -33.71 -9.62
C GLU A 88 1.90 -33.24 -8.62
N LEU A 89 1.26 -34.16 -7.90
CA LEU A 89 0.30 -33.83 -6.83
C LEU A 89 0.94 -33.00 -5.71
N PHE A 90 2.14 -33.36 -5.29
CA PHE A 90 2.89 -32.59 -4.29
C PHE A 90 3.27 -31.20 -4.82
N GLY A 91 3.73 -31.10 -6.08
CA GLY A 91 4.04 -29.82 -6.71
C GLY A 91 2.82 -28.89 -6.78
N ALA A 92 1.69 -29.40 -7.23
CA ALA A 92 0.43 -28.64 -7.31
C ALA A 92 -0.06 -28.19 -5.93
N ARG A 93 -0.07 -29.09 -4.93
CA ARG A 93 -0.47 -28.77 -3.54
C ARG A 93 0.48 -27.75 -2.89
N GLN A 94 1.78 -27.85 -3.16
CA GLN A 94 2.76 -26.90 -2.61
C GLN A 94 2.60 -25.50 -3.23
N ALA A 95 2.32 -25.42 -4.54
CA ALA A 95 2.04 -24.15 -5.22
C ALA A 95 0.75 -23.50 -4.68
N GLU A 96 -0.31 -24.30 -4.52
CA GLU A 96 -1.58 -23.84 -3.95
C GLU A 96 -1.42 -23.34 -2.50
N LEU A 97 -0.63 -24.05 -1.68
CA LEU A 97 -0.29 -23.62 -0.32
C LEU A 97 0.46 -22.28 -0.32
N ASN A 98 1.48 -22.13 -1.16
CA ASN A 98 2.26 -20.89 -1.25
C ASN A 98 1.38 -19.71 -1.70
N GLN A 99 0.47 -19.93 -2.65
CA GLN A 99 -0.46 -18.91 -3.11
C GLN A 99 -1.48 -18.53 -2.03
N ALA A 100 -2.02 -19.50 -1.30
CA ALA A 100 -2.91 -19.25 -0.18
C ALA A 100 -2.21 -18.49 0.95
N ILE A 101 -0.95 -18.80 1.25
CA ILE A 101 -0.14 -18.06 2.24
C ILE A 101 0.09 -16.62 1.78
N GLY A 102 0.46 -16.40 0.51
CA GLY A 102 0.67 -15.06 -0.05
C GLY A 102 -0.57 -14.19 0.08
N GLN A 103 -1.73 -14.69 -0.35
CA GLN A 103 -3.00 -13.96 -0.24
C GLN A 103 -3.38 -13.64 1.21
N ARG A 104 -3.08 -14.54 2.16
CA ARG A 104 -3.36 -14.33 3.58
C ARG A 104 -2.43 -13.28 4.19
N ILE A 105 -1.16 -13.27 3.81
CA ILE A 105 -0.17 -12.27 4.25
C ILE A 105 -0.52 -10.89 3.68
N ASP A 106 -0.86 -10.79 2.39
CA ASP A 106 -1.25 -9.52 1.78
C ASP A 106 -2.51 -8.94 2.43
N GLY A 107 -3.51 -9.79 2.68
CA GLY A 107 -4.72 -9.40 3.40
C GLY A 107 -4.47 -8.98 4.84
N MET A 108 -3.48 -9.59 5.52
CA MET A 108 -3.09 -9.21 6.89
C MET A 108 -2.31 -7.88 6.89
N THR A 109 -1.38 -7.70 5.95
CA THR A 109 -0.59 -6.46 5.79
C THR A 109 -1.49 -5.26 5.52
N GLN A 110 -2.48 -5.40 4.63
CA GLN A 110 -3.42 -4.33 4.33
C GLN A 110 -4.25 -3.92 5.55
N ARG A 111 -4.74 -4.90 6.33
CA ARG A 111 -5.52 -4.63 7.56
C ARG A 111 -4.66 -4.03 8.67
N LEU A 112 -3.42 -4.50 8.82
CA LEU A 112 -2.47 -3.92 9.76
C LEU A 112 -2.14 -2.48 9.38
N GLY A 113 -1.92 -2.20 8.10
CA GLY A 113 -1.68 -0.85 7.59
C GLY A 113 -2.85 0.10 7.86
N SER A 114 -4.08 -0.34 7.57
CA SER A 114 -5.28 0.47 7.84
C SER A 114 -5.49 0.68 9.34
N SER A 115 -5.34 -0.37 10.16
CA SER A 115 -5.53 -0.28 11.61
C SER A 115 -4.48 0.61 12.28
N ILE A 116 -3.21 0.53 11.85
CA ILE A 116 -2.15 1.42 12.35
C ILE A 116 -2.41 2.87 11.95
N SER A 117 -2.84 3.12 10.71
CA SER A 117 -3.17 4.48 10.25
C SER A 117 -4.32 5.07 11.06
N GLU A 118 -5.38 4.28 11.26
CA GLU A 118 -6.56 4.68 12.01
C GLU A 118 -6.26 4.89 13.51
N GLN A 119 -5.46 4.01 14.10
CA GLN A 119 -4.98 4.16 15.48
C GLN A 119 -4.05 5.36 15.63
N THR A 120 -3.18 5.65 14.65
CA THR A 120 -2.32 6.84 14.65
C THR A 120 -3.16 8.12 14.60
N LYS A 121 -4.19 8.15 13.73
CA LYS A 121 -5.11 9.28 13.62
C LYS A 121 -5.90 9.49 14.92
N SER A 122 -6.47 8.42 15.46
CA SER A 122 -7.15 8.42 16.76
C SER A 122 -6.24 8.93 17.89
N THR A 123 -4.99 8.48 17.92
CA THR A 123 -4.01 8.91 18.92
C THR A 123 -3.68 10.40 18.76
N HIS A 124 -3.54 10.90 17.53
CA HIS A 124 -3.29 12.32 17.27
C HIS A 124 -4.47 13.20 17.69
N GLU A 125 -5.70 12.80 17.38
CA GLU A 125 -6.92 13.50 17.81
C GLU A 125 -7.05 13.52 19.34
N ASN A 126 -6.74 12.40 20.01
CA ASN A 126 -6.75 12.30 21.46
C ASN A 126 -5.66 13.16 22.11
N LEU A 127 -4.45 13.18 21.55
CA LEU A 127 -3.36 14.04 22.02
C LEU A 127 -3.70 15.52 21.84
N SER A 128 -4.32 15.90 20.72
CA SER A 128 -4.78 17.27 20.49
C SER A 128 -5.86 17.69 21.51
N LYS A 129 -6.83 16.82 21.79
CA LYS A 129 -7.84 17.06 22.85
C LYS A 129 -7.21 17.15 24.24
N LEU A 130 -6.16 16.37 24.52
CA LEU A 130 -5.43 16.45 25.78
C LEU A 130 -4.63 17.76 25.90
N GLN A 131 -4.00 18.21 24.82
CA GLN A 131 -3.33 19.52 24.77
C GLN A 131 -4.31 20.67 25.00
N GLU A 132 -5.49 20.62 24.39
CA GLU A 132 -6.56 21.60 24.60
C GLU A 132 -7.03 21.63 26.06
N ARG A 133 -7.26 20.46 26.67
CA ARG A 133 -7.62 20.37 28.09
C ARG A 133 -6.50 20.85 29.03
N LEU A 134 -5.24 20.58 28.71
CA LEU A 134 -4.09 21.06 29.47
C LEU A 134 -3.98 22.59 29.40
N ALA A 135 -4.23 23.19 28.24
CA ALA A 135 -4.26 24.66 28.10
C ALA A 135 -5.38 25.29 28.95
N VAL A 136 -6.56 24.65 29.02
CA VAL A 136 -7.65 25.11 29.92
C VAL A 136 -7.28 24.99 31.39
N ILE A 137 -6.56 23.95 31.79
CA ILE A 137 -6.10 23.79 33.18
C ILE A 137 -5.02 24.82 33.52
N ASP A 138 -4.08 25.08 32.62
CA ASP A 138 -3.00 26.05 32.81
C ASP A 138 -3.56 27.48 32.91
N THR A 139 -4.54 27.84 32.07
CA THR A 139 -5.26 29.12 32.19
C THR A 139 -6.03 29.22 33.50
N ALA A 140 -6.69 28.16 33.96
CA ALA A 140 -7.39 28.15 35.25
C ALA A 140 -6.42 28.29 36.45
N GLN A 141 -5.27 27.59 36.43
CA GLN A 141 -4.23 27.74 37.46
C GLN A 141 -3.62 29.15 37.47
N ASN A 142 -3.34 29.73 36.30
CA ASN A 142 -2.83 31.09 36.19
C ASN A 142 -3.85 32.12 36.71
N ASN A 143 -5.14 31.94 36.45
CA ASN A 143 -6.19 32.80 36.99
C ASN A 143 -6.29 32.71 38.52
N ILE A 144 -6.21 31.48 39.08
CA ILE A 144 -6.18 31.27 40.54
C ILE A 144 -4.93 31.89 41.18
N GLN A 145 -3.78 31.76 40.53
CA GLN A 145 -2.52 32.31 41.04
C GLN A 145 -2.45 33.84 40.89
N SER A 146 -3.09 34.41 39.87
CA SER A 146 -3.23 35.88 39.71
C SER A 146 -4.15 36.46 40.79
N LEU A 147 -5.27 35.80 41.10
CA LEU A 147 -6.20 36.23 42.15
C LEU A 147 -5.51 36.31 43.53
N ALA A 148 -4.61 35.38 43.83
CA ALA A 148 -3.82 35.38 45.07
C ALA A 148 -2.67 36.42 45.08
N ARG A 149 -2.13 36.81 43.92
CA ARG A 149 -1.04 37.81 43.80
C ARG A 149 -1.54 39.26 43.74
N ASP A 150 -2.77 39.49 43.28
CA ASP A 150 -3.34 40.83 43.08
C ASP A 150 -3.41 41.68 44.37
N VAL A 151 -3.47 41.03 45.54
CA VAL A 151 -3.46 41.72 46.86
C VAL A 151 -2.07 42.30 47.21
N VAL A 152 -0.97 41.75 46.67
CA VAL A 152 0.41 42.14 47.03
C VAL A 152 1.08 42.98 45.93
N GLY A 153 0.74 42.75 44.66
CA GLY A 153 1.38 43.44 43.52
C GLY A 153 0.99 44.91 43.35
N LEU A 154 -0.22 45.29 43.76
CA LEU A 154 -0.71 46.69 43.65
C LEU A 154 -0.07 47.63 44.68
N GLN A 155 0.38 47.16 45.84
CA GLN A 155 1.01 48.02 46.85
C GLN A 155 2.47 48.37 46.54
N ALA A 156 3.21 47.49 45.87
CA ALA A 156 4.67 47.58 45.77
C ALA A 156 5.22 48.43 44.61
N ILE A 157 4.38 48.86 43.65
CA ILE A 157 4.83 49.50 42.39
C ILE A 157 4.51 51.03 42.34
N LEU A 158 3.93 51.60 43.40
CA LEU A 158 3.26 52.91 43.33
C LEU A 158 4.01 54.04 44.06
N SER A 159 4.79 54.83 43.32
CA SER A 159 5.19 56.18 43.78
C SER A 159 4.69 57.32 42.85
N ASN A 160 4.45 57.09 41.54
CA ASN A 160 4.09 58.15 40.59
C ASN A 160 2.87 57.80 39.69
N LYS A 161 1.95 58.76 39.48
CA LYS A 161 0.66 58.61 38.77
C LYS A 161 0.79 58.12 37.32
N GLN A 162 1.79 58.59 36.57
CA GLN A 162 2.02 58.13 35.20
C GLN A 162 2.41 56.65 35.12
N THR A 163 3.34 56.20 35.96
CA THR A 163 3.82 54.80 35.98
C THR A 163 2.71 53.83 36.35
N ARG A 164 1.72 54.28 37.14
CA ARG A 164 0.52 53.50 37.47
C ARG A 164 -0.38 53.26 36.27
N GLY A 165 -0.68 54.32 35.51
CA GLY A 165 -1.48 54.22 34.29
C GLY A 165 -0.80 53.32 33.25
N ALA A 166 0.52 53.46 33.10
CA ALA A 166 1.32 52.64 32.19
C ALA A 166 1.31 51.15 32.56
N PHE A 167 1.29 50.80 33.85
CA PHE A 167 1.21 49.39 34.28
C PHE A 167 -0.13 48.74 33.89
N GLY A 168 -1.24 49.45 34.11
CA GLY A 168 -2.57 48.96 33.73
C GLY A 168 -2.70 48.77 32.21
N GLN A 169 -2.21 49.74 31.44
CA GLN A 169 -2.18 49.67 29.98
C GLN A 169 -1.27 48.53 29.49
N SER A 170 -0.06 48.41 30.03
CA SER A 170 0.89 47.36 29.64
C SER A 170 0.32 45.96 29.83
N ARG A 171 -0.44 45.71 30.91
CA ARG A 171 -1.09 44.40 31.12
C ARG A 171 -2.15 44.12 30.05
N MET A 172 -2.94 45.11 29.67
CA MET A 172 -3.92 44.98 28.59
C MET A 172 -3.21 44.68 27.26
N GLU A 173 -2.15 45.42 26.95
CA GLU A 173 -1.37 45.26 25.72
C GLU A 173 -0.77 43.85 25.62
N THR A 174 -0.20 43.32 26.70
CA THR A 174 0.32 41.96 26.74
C THR A 174 -0.75 40.91 26.46
N ILE A 175 -1.93 41.01 27.11
CA ILE A 175 -3.04 40.07 26.88
C ILE A 175 -3.48 40.07 25.41
N ILE A 176 -3.55 41.25 24.79
CA ILE A 176 -3.98 41.40 23.40
C ILE A 176 -2.91 40.86 22.45
N GLN A 177 -1.63 41.19 22.68
CA GLN A 177 -0.50 40.73 21.85
C GLN A 177 -0.33 39.21 21.90
N ASP A 178 -0.51 38.59 23.07
CA ASP A 178 -0.38 37.14 23.23
C ASP A 178 -1.56 36.39 22.60
N GLY A 179 -2.75 37.01 22.57
CA GLY A 179 -3.97 36.38 22.09
C GLY A 179 -4.30 36.59 20.61
N LEU A 180 -3.88 37.70 20.00
CA LEU A 180 -4.22 38.04 18.61
C LEU A 180 -2.99 38.11 17.69
N PRO A 181 -3.14 37.73 16.41
CA PRO A 181 -2.05 37.88 15.45
C PRO A 181 -1.74 39.35 15.16
N PHE A 182 -0.48 39.64 14.83
CA PHE A 182 -0.06 40.96 14.37
C PHE A 182 -0.94 41.44 13.19
N GLY A 183 -1.45 42.66 13.30
CA GLY A 183 -2.35 43.28 12.31
C GLY A 183 -3.85 43.13 12.62
N ALA A 184 -4.24 42.33 13.61
CA ALA A 184 -5.63 42.26 14.08
C ALA A 184 -5.97 43.27 15.19
N PHE A 185 -5.00 44.07 15.63
CA PHE A 185 -5.18 45.10 16.65
C PHE A 185 -4.28 46.30 16.38
N SER A 186 -4.65 47.45 16.94
CA SER A 186 -3.87 48.68 16.89
C SER A 186 -3.87 49.36 18.26
N PHE A 187 -2.68 49.72 18.75
CA PHE A 187 -2.56 50.48 20.00
C PHE A 187 -2.55 51.98 19.72
N GLN A 188 -3.32 52.72 20.52
CA GLN A 188 -3.46 54.17 20.42
C GLN A 188 -3.82 54.70 19.01
N PRO A 189 -4.73 54.05 18.26
CA PRO A 189 -5.15 54.55 16.95
C PRO A 189 -5.88 55.89 17.12
N THR A 190 -5.83 56.72 16.08
CA THR A 190 -6.62 57.96 16.04
C THR A 190 -7.92 57.69 15.31
N LEU A 191 -9.05 57.81 16.02
CA LEU A 191 -10.39 57.70 15.44
C LEU A 191 -10.73 58.93 14.59
N SER A 192 -11.80 58.86 13.79
CA SER A 192 -12.24 59.97 12.93
C SER A 192 -12.51 61.28 13.68
N ASN A 193 -12.91 61.20 14.95
CA ASN A 193 -13.17 62.36 15.81
C ASN A 193 -11.90 62.93 16.48
N GLY A 194 -10.72 62.41 16.16
CA GLY A 194 -9.43 62.82 16.73
C GLY A 194 -9.14 62.24 18.11
N MET A 195 -10.06 61.43 18.67
CA MET A 195 -9.86 60.76 19.96
C MET A 195 -9.02 59.51 19.78
N ARG A 196 -8.33 59.10 20.85
CA ARG A 196 -7.39 57.98 20.85
C ARG A 196 -7.72 57.01 21.99
N PRO A 197 -8.41 55.89 21.73
CA PRO A 197 -8.54 54.82 22.72
C PRO A 197 -7.20 54.12 22.93
N ASP A 198 -7.05 53.37 24.02
CA ASP A 198 -5.81 52.63 24.28
C ASP A 198 -5.58 51.50 23.26
N CYS A 199 -6.63 50.80 22.82
CA CYS A 199 -6.54 49.77 21.78
C CYS A 199 -7.81 49.69 20.93
N THR A 200 -7.67 49.33 19.65
CA THR A 200 -8.75 48.79 18.82
C THR A 200 -8.41 47.40 18.32
N ILE A 201 -9.43 46.56 18.15
CA ILE A 201 -9.32 45.21 17.59
C ILE A 201 -10.16 45.14 16.33
N SER A 202 -9.53 44.71 15.24
CA SER A 202 -10.20 44.53 13.97
C SER A 202 -11.07 43.30 13.97
N MET A 203 -12.34 43.47 13.59
CA MET A 203 -13.33 42.41 13.56
C MET A 203 -13.38 41.75 12.17
N PRO A 204 -13.72 40.45 12.09
CA PRO A 204 -13.80 39.76 10.81
C PRO A 204 -14.92 40.32 9.91
N ASN A 205 -14.82 40.04 8.61
CA ASN A 205 -15.83 40.39 7.58
C ASN A 205 -16.09 41.89 7.42
N GLY A 206 -15.12 42.74 7.77
CA GLY A 206 -15.27 44.20 7.67
C GLY A 206 -16.25 44.79 8.69
N ALA A 207 -16.55 44.05 9.77
CA ALA A 207 -17.29 44.60 10.87
C ALA A 207 -16.48 45.72 11.57
N PRO A 208 -17.15 46.72 12.18
CA PRO A 208 -16.48 47.81 12.89
C PRO A 208 -15.49 47.33 13.95
N ASP A 209 -14.49 48.14 14.28
CA ASP A 209 -13.45 47.76 15.24
C ASP A 209 -13.99 47.78 16.69
N LEU A 210 -13.57 46.80 17.49
CA LEU A 210 -13.86 46.79 18.93
C LEU A 210 -12.88 47.68 19.67
N VAL A 211 -13.40 48.65 20.43
CA VAL A 211 -12.57 49.55 21.24
C VAL A 211 -12.35 48.98 22.64
N ILE A 212 -11.12 49.04 23.13
CA ILE A 212 -10.73 48.71 24.50
C ILE A 212 -9.96 49.88 25.09
N ASP A 213 -10.36 50.32 26.28
CA ASP A 213 -9.76 51.44 26.99
C ASP A 213 -9.52 51.06 28.46
N ALA A 214 -8.29 51.27 28.94
CA ALA A 214 -7.88 50.94 30.29
C ALA A 214 -8.01 52.18 31.19
N LYS A 215 -9.14 52.28 31.91
CA LYS A 215 -9.35 53.34 32.91
C LYS A 215 -9.57 52.73 34.27
N PHE A 216 -8.77 53.16 35.25
CA PHE A 216 -8.96 52.71 36.61
C PHE A 216 -8.68 53.84 37.65
N PRO A 217 -9.68 54.21 38.49
CA PRO A 217 -9.50 55.21 39.53
C PRO A 217 -8.80 54.63 40.77
N LEU A 218 -7.52 54.29 40.61
CA LEU A 218 -6.63 53.78 41.68
C LEU A 218 -6.64 54.63 42.95
N GLU A 219 -6.71 55.95 42.80
CA GLU A 219 -6.66 56.88 43.93
C GLU A 219 -7.91 56.75 44.80
N ALA A 220 -9.09 56.67 44.18
CA ALA A 220 -10.34 56.47 44.90
C ALA A 220 -10.44 55.06 45.49
N TRP A 221 -9.92 54.05 44.78
CA TRP A 221 -9.81 52.68 45.29
C TRP A 221 -8.95 52.59 46.56
N ASN A 222 -7.75 53.17 46.52
CA ASN A 222 -6.83 53.14 47.65
C ASN A 222 -7.39 53.92 48.85
N ALA A 223 -8.07 55.05 48.60
CA ALA A 223 -8.74 55.80 49.65
C ALA A 223 -9.87 55.00 50.32
N MET A 224 -10.65 54.25 49.52
CA MET A 224 -11.70 53.36 50.03
C MET A 224 -11.11 52.25 50.90
N ARG A 225 -10.08 51.55 50.40
CA ARG A 225 -9.37 50.49 51.14
C ARG A 225 -8.71 50.97 52.42
N ALA A 226 -8.13 52.17 52.42
CA ALA A 226 -7.54 52.77 53.62
C ALA A 226 -8.61 53.08 54.67
N ALA A 227 -9.75 53.65 54.26
CA ALA A 227 -10.86 53.94 55.17
C ALA A 227 -11.44 52.68 55.82
N GLU A 228 -11.53 51.58 55.06
CA GLU A 228 -11.95 50.27 55.56
C GLU A 228 -10.94 49.64 56.53
N ALA A 229 -9.63 49.71 56.22
CA ALA A 229 -8.58 49.10 57.03
C ALA A 229 -8.35 49.84 58.36
N GLU A 230 -8.50 51.17 58.37
CA GLU A 230 -8.26 52.00 59.56
C GLU A 230 -9.46 52.03 60.52
N GLY A 231 -10.56 51.34 60.20
CA GLY A 231 -11.79 51.41 61.00
C GLY A 231 -12.31 52.84 61.13
N SER A 232 -12.13 53.63 60.06
CA SER A 232 -12.55 55.03 60.02
C SER A 232 -14.06 55.16 60.26
N SER A 233 -14.53 56.35 60.67
CA SER A 233 -15.97 56.57 60.88
C SER A 233 -16.78 56.19 59.64
N ASP A 234 -17.98 55.62 59.83
CA ASP A 234 -18.87 55.19 58.73
C ASP A 234 -19.03 56.26 57.64
N GLN A 235 -18.98 57.53 58.04
CA GLN A 235 -19.11 58.67 57.14
C GLN A 235 -17.90 58.85 56.20
N ALA A 236 -16.68 58.60 56.67
CA ALA A 236 -15.48 58.68 55.85
C ALA A 236 -15.40 57.54 54.83
N ALA A 237 -15.78 56.32 55.25
CA ALA A 237 -15.88 55.16 54.37
C ALA A 237 -16.92 55.38 53.25
N GLN A 238 -18.10 55.88 53.60
CA GLN A 238 -19.16 56.21 52.63
C GLN A 238 -18.72 57.28 51.61
N GLN A 239 -17.99 58.32 52.06
CA GLN A 239 -17.47 59.35 51.15
C GLN A 239 -16.44 58.78 50.16
N ALA A 240 -15.56 57.89 50.61
CA ALA A 240 -14.57 57.24 49.75
C ALA A 240 -15.23 56.33 48.70
N GLN A 241 -16.23 55.54 49.10
CA GLN A 241 -17.04 54.72 48.18
C GLN A 241 -17.78 55.59 47.16
N GLN A 242 -18.40 56.69 47.58
CA GLN A 242 -19.12 57.60 46.69
C GLN A 242 -18.18 58.25 45.66
N ARG A 243 -16.95 58.57 46.07
CA ARG A 243 -15.92 59.09 45.17
C ARG A 243 -15.51 58.05 44.13
N PHE A 244 -15.23 56.82 44.56
CA PHE A 244 -14.89 55.71 43.67
C PHE A 244 -15.99 55.48 42.63
N ARG A 245 -17.26 55.44 43.08
CA ARG A 245 -18.41 55.35 42.19
C ARG A 245 -18.44 56.45 41.15
N ARG A 246 -18.30 57.71 41.57
CA ARG A 246 -18.34 58.87 40.68
C ARG A 246 -17.23 58.80 39.63
N ASP A 247 -16.02 58.41 40.01
CA ASP A 247 -14.89 58.34 39.10
C ASP A 247 -15.10 57.25 38.02
N ILE A 248 -15.58 56.06 38.38
CA ILE A 248 -15.93 55.02 37.39
C ILE A 248 -17.04 55.50 36.46
N GLU A 249 -18.09 56.14 37.00
CA GLU A 249 -19.19 56.65 36.19
C GLU A 249 -18.73 57.71 35.17
N VAL A 250 -17.73 58.51 35.50
CA VAL A 250 -17.10 59.45 34.57
C VAL A 250 -16.34 58.69 33.47
N HIS A 251 -15.57 57.67 33.83
CA HIS A 251 -14.85 56.85 32.84
C HIS A 251 -15.79 56.12 31.87
N ILE A 252 -16.89 55.54 32.38
CA ILE A 252 -17.92 54.91 31.53
C ILE A 252 -18.51 55.92 30.54
N ARG A 253 -18.87 57.11 31.02
CA ARG A 253 -19.43 58.17 30.16
C ARG A 253 -18.40 58.59 29.11
N ASP A 254 -17.17 58.84 29.52
CA ASP A 254 -16.09 59.24 28.63
C ASP A 254 -15.87 58.21 27.51
N ILE A 255 -15.83 56.92 27.83
CA ILE A 255 -15.67 55.84 26.83
C ILE A 255 -16.85 55.83 25.86
N SER A 256 -18.08 55.88 26.40
CA SER A 256 -19.30 55.87 25.59
C SER A 256 -19.36 57.05 24.63
N ASP A 257 -19.09 58.26 25.13
CA ASP A 257 -19.22 59.51 24.36
C ASP A 257 -18.07 59.68 23.35
N LYS A 258 -16.85 59.26 23.70
CA LYS A 258 -15.65 59.51 22.89
C LYS A 258 -15.39 58.44 21.85
N TYR A 259 -15.78 57.18 22.11
CA TYR A 259 -15.32 56.05 21.31
C TYR A 259 -16.42 55.30 20.59
N LEU A 260 -17.70 55.44 20.96
CA LEU A 260 -18.79 54.76 20.23
C LEU A 260 -19.22 55.59 19.02
N ILE A 261 -18.57 55.34 17.88
CA ILE A 261 -18.82 56.04 16.61
C ILE A 261 -19.56 55.09 15.64
N PRO A 262 -20.81 55.40 15.24
CA PRO A 262 -21.58 54.55 14.34
C PRO A 262 -20.86 54.30 13.01
N GLY A 263 -20.67 53.02 12.67
CA GLY A 263 -20.06 52.58 11.42
C GLY A 263 -18.52 52.54 11.42
N GLU A 264 -17.86 53.08 12.45
CA GLU A 264 -16.40 53.01 12.62
C GLU A 264 -16.03 52.04 13.74
N THR A 265 -16.71 52.14 14.89
CA THR A 265 -16.48 51.27 16.04
C THR A 265 -17.69 50.39 16.30
N GLN A 266 -17.48 49.29 17.02
CA GLN A 266 -18.57 48.45 17.51
C GLN A 266 -19.55 49.24 18.38
N ASP A 267 -20.79 48.76 18.43
CA ASP A 267 -21.82 49.34 19.29
C ASP A 267 -21.48 49.23 20.78
N THR A 268 -20.53 48.37 21.13
CA THR A 268 -20.05 48.13 22.49
C THR A 268 -18.56 48.37 22.58
N ALA A 269 -18.10 48.97 23.69
CA ALA A 269 -16.69 49.14 24.02
C ALA A 269 -16.34 48.43 25.34
N PHE A 270 -15.07 48.07 25.51
CA PHE A 270 -14.58 47.44 26.74
C PHE A 270 -13.85 48.45 27.62
N LEU A 271 -14.25 48.50 28.89
CA LEU A 271 -13.54 49.17 29.96
C LEU A 271 -12.69 48.13 30.69
N PHE A 272 -11.37 48.18 30.48
CA PHE A 272 -10.44 47.25 31.10
C PHE A 272 -10.04 47.67 32.51
N VAL A 273 -10.24 46.77 33.47
CA VAL A 273 -9.83 46.92 34.87
C VAL A 273 -8.66 45.96 35.13
N PRO A 274 -7.46 46.45 35.48
CA PRO A 274 -6.23 45.64 35.48
C PRO A 274 -6.07 44.68 36.67
N SER A 275 -7.13 44.46 37.47
CA SER A 275 -7.11 43.57 38.63
C SER A 275 -8.44 42.86 38.81
N GLU A 276 -8.37 41.58 39.14
CA GLU A 276 -9.54 40.74 39.35
C GLU A 276 -10.28 41.12 40.64
N SER A 277 -9.55 41.46 41.71
CA SER A 277 -10.14 41.84 43.00
C SER A 277 -10.99 43.11 42.88
N ILE A 278 -10.53 44.07 42.09
CA ILE A 278 -11.27 45.32 41.84
C ILE A 278 -12.50 45.05 40.99
N PHE A 279 -12.36 44.21 39.96
CA PHE A 279 -13.50 43.80 39.14
C PHE A 279 -14.59 43.12 39.98
N ALA A 280 -14.20 42.21 40.88
CA ALA A 280 -15.12 41.54 41.80
C ALA A 280 -15.83 42.56 42.72
N GLU A 281 -15.09 43.48 43.33
CA GLU A 281 -15.66 44.51 44.20
C GLU A 281 -16.70 45.39 43.47
N ILE A 282 -16.43 45.77 42.22
CA ILE A 282 -17.38 46.53 41.40
C ILE A 282 -18.69 45.75 41.20
N HIS A 283 -18.61 44.44 40.97
CA HIS A 283 -19.78 43.60 40.75
C HIS A 283 -20.53 43.25 42.04
N GLU A 284 -19.83 43.11 43.16
CA GLU A 284 -20.44 42.79 44.46
C GLU A 284 -21.09 44.02 45.12
N ASN A 285 -20.38 45.14 45.17
CA ASN A 285 -20.80 46.31 45.97
C ASN A 285 -21.29 47.51 45.14
N PHE A 286 -21.06 47.50 43.82
CA PHE A 286 -21.40 48.61 42.93
C PHE A 286 -22.25 48.21 41.72
N GLU A 287 -23.23 47.33 41.91
CA GLU A 287 -24.12 46.80 40.85
C GLU A 287 -24.75 47.92 39.98
N ALA A 288 -25.13 49.05 40.58
CA ALA A 288 -25.69 50.20 39.87
C ALA A 288 -24.74 50.78 38.79
N ILE A 289 -23.43 50.68 39.01
CA ILE A 289 -22.41 51.09 38.04
C ILE A 289 -22.38 50.10 36.87
N VAL A 290 -22.45 48.80 37.15
CA VAL A 290 -22.48 47.74 36.12
C VAL A 290 -23.69 47.93 35.19
N HIS A 291 -24.88 48.14 35.75
CA HIS A 291 -26.09 48.44 34.97
C HIS A 291 -25.99 49.73 34.16
N LYS A 292 -25.27 50.73 34.68
CA LYS A 292 -25.03 51.99 33.96
C LYS A 292 -24.02 51.81 32.83
N ALA A 293 -22.97 51.01 33.03
CA ALA A 293 -22.01 50.64 32.00
C ALA A 293 -22.73 49.93 30.85
N GLN A 294 -23.53 48.91 31.15
CA GLN A 294 -24.28 48.16 30.14
C GLN A 294 -25.26 49.04 29.36
N ARG A 295 -25.99 49.93 30.02
CA ARG A 295 -26.87 50.91 29.35
C ARG A 295 -26.12 51.90 28.46
N SER A 296 -24.88 52.22 28.83
CA SER A 296 -23.98 53.07 28.03
C SER A 296 -23.23 52.28 26.96
N ARG A 297 -23.56 51.00 26.78
CA ARG A 297 -22.89 50.04 25.88
C ARG A 297 -21.39 49.92 26.16
N VAL A 298 -21.02 49.97 27.43
CA VAL A 298 -19.66 49.73 27.92
C VAL A 298 -19.68 48.47 28.77
N VAL A 299 -18.83 47.50 28.44
CA VAL A 299 -18.67 46.27 29.21
C VAL A 299 -17.40 46.37 30.04
N ILE A 300 -17.53 46.21 31.36
CA ILE A 300 -16.39 46.18 32.27
C ILE A 300 -15.76 44.79 32.18
N VAL A 301 -14.45 44.74 31.94
CA VAL A 301 -13.71 43.48 31.78
C VAL A 301 -12.48 43.43 32.69
N SER A 302 -12.27 42.27 33.33
CA SER A 302 -11.05 41.94 34.08
C SER A 302 -10.00 41.31 33.15
N PRO A 303 -8.75 41.06 33.62
CA PRO A 303 -7.75 40.34 32.85
C PRO A 303 -8.23 38.97 32.36
N SER A 304 -8.91 38.22 33.21
CA SER A 304 -9.42 36.89 32.89
C SER A 304 -10.53 36.96 31.82
N LEU A 305 -11.45 37.92 31.95
CA LEU A 305 -12.55 38.09 31.00
C LEU A 305 -12.06 38.66 29.66
N LEU A 306 -11.06 39.55 29.69
CA LEU A 306 -10.42 40.06 28.48
C LEU A 306 -9.74 38.90 27.74
N MET A 307 -8.92 38.08 28.41
CA MET A 307 -8.30 36.90 27.80
C MET A 307 -9.32 36.00 27.11
N LEU A 308 -10.43 35.69 27.77
CA LEU A 308 -11.50 34.87 27.18
C LEU A 308 -12.12 35.55 25.96
N SER A 309 -12.40 36.84 26.05
CA SER A 309 -12.97 37.62 24.94
C SER A 309 -12.03 37.65 23.74
N ILE A 310 -10.73 37.81 23.99
CA ILE A 310 -9.69 37.75 22.96
C ILE A 310 -9.62 36.38 22.29
N GLN A 311 -9.70 35.28 23.06
CA GLN A 311 -9.74 33.94 22.50
C GLN A 311 -10.95 33.73 21.59
N VAL A 312 -12.13 34.24 21.97
CA VAL A 312 -13.32 34.20 21.13
C VAL A 312 -13.10 34.98 19.83
N ILE A 313 -12.55 36.20 19.91
CA ILE A 313 -12.23 37.00 18.72
C ILE A 313 -11.21 36.29 17.83
N GLN A 314 -10.18 35.68 18.42
CA GLN A 314 -9.16 34.91 17.70
C GLN A 314 -9.79 33.75 16.91
N ALA A 315 -10.71 33.02 17.53
CA ALA A 315 -11.45 31.93 16.89
C ALA A 315 -12.30 32.45 15.71
N LEU A 316 -12.98 33.59 15.88
CA LEU A 316 -13.77 34.22 14.82
C LEU A 316 -12.89 34.70 13.64
N LEU A 317 -11.73 35.28 13.93
CA LEU A 317 -10.75 35.70 12.90
C LEU A 317 -10.14 34.50 12.16
N LYS A 318 -9.95 33.37 12.84
CA LYS A 318 -9.48 32.13 12.22
C LYS A 318 -10.55 31.54 11.31
N ASP A 319 -11.80 31.47 11.76
CA ASP A 319 -12.94 30.99 10.98
C ASP A 319 -13.15 31.83 9.71
N ALA A 320 -13.08 33.17 9.83
CA ALA A 320 -13.18 34.06 8.67
C ALA A 320 -12.05 33.82 7.65
N ARG A 321 -10.79 33.70 8.10
CA ARG A 321 -9.65 33.39 7.22
C ARG A 321 -9.78 32.02 6.55
N MET A 322 -10.29 31.01 7.26
CA MET A 322 -10.55 29.69 6.68
C MET A 322 -11.61 29.74 5.58
N ARG A 323 -12.67 30.55 5.75
CA ARG A 323 -13.70 30.75 4.71
C ARG A 323 -13.17 31.45 3.47
N GLU A 324 -12.33 32.46 3.64
CA GLU A 324 -11.69 33.14 2.51
C GLU A 324 -10.82 32.17 1.68
N GLN A 325 -10.05 31.31 2.36
CA GLN A 325 -9.26 30.28 1.68
C GLN A 325 -10.13 29.21 1.00
N ALA A 326 -11.30 28.86 1.56
CA ALA A 326 -12.21 27.91 0.93
C ALA A 326 -12.70 28.38 -0.44
N HIS A 327 -12.95 29.69 -0.62
CA HIS A 327 -13.30 30.26 -1.91
C HIS A 327 -12.16 30.17 -2.94
N LEU A 328 -10.91 30.38 -2.49
CA LEU A 328 -9.74 30.21 -3.35
C LEU A 328 -9.58 28.76 -3.81
N ILE A 329 -9.76 27.80 -2.90
CA ILE A 329 -9.70 26.36 -3.22
C ILE A 329 -10.80 26.00 -4.22
N GLN A 330 -12.03 26.49 -4.04
CA GLN A 330 -13.12 26.24 -4.98
C GLN A 330 -12.79 26.73 -6.39
N GLY A 331 -12.18 27.92 -6.51
CA GLY A 331 -11.73 28.45 -7.80
C GLY A 331 -10.68 27.56 -8.46
N GLU A 332 -9.71 27.06 -7.70
CA GLU A 332 -8.66 26.18 -8.23
C GLU A 332 -9.21 24.80 -8.63
N VAL A 333 -10.19 24.27 -7.89
CA VAL A 333 -10.90 23.03 -8.25
C VAL A 333 -11.64 23.18 -9.57
N ILE A 334 -12.28 24.33 -9.82
CA ILE A 334 -12.95 24.59 -11.12
C ILE A 334 -11.94 24.55 -12.26
N ARG A 335 -10.79 25.21 -12.12
CA ARG A 335 -9.71 25.18 -13.13
C ARG A 335 -9.20 23.77 -13.38
N LEU A 336 -9.00 22.99 -12.32
CA LEU A 336 -8.59 21.59 -12.44
C LEU A 336 -9.62 20.75 -13.21
N MET A 337 -10.92 20.97 -12.98
CA MET A 337 -11.99 20.30 -13.73
C MET A 337 -12.00 20.70 -15.21
N GLU A 338 -11.74 21.96 -15.53
CA GLU A 338 -11.58 22.41 -16.93
C GLU A 338 -10.39 21.72 -17.61
N ASP A 339 -9.25 21.62 -16.93
CA ASP A 339 -8.08 20.94 -17.48
C ASP A 339 -8.29 19.43 -17.64
N LEU A 340 -9.01 18.79 -16.70
CA LEU A 340 -9.39 17.38 -16.81
C LEU A 340 -10.34 17.15 -18.01
N SER A 341 -11.27 18.07 -18.25
CA SER A 341 -12.14 18.03 -19.43
C SER A 341 -11.34 18.15 -20.74
N ARG A 342 -10.37 19.07 -20.81
CA ARG A 342 -9.46 19.19 -21.96
C ARG A 342 -8.63 17.93 -22.18
N LEU A 343 -8.20 17.27 -21.10
CA LEU A 343 -7.49 16.01 -21.18
C LEU A 343 -8.39 14.88 -21.71
N ASP A 344 -9.63 14.79 -21.26
CA ASP A 344 -10.62 13.82 -21.77
C ASP A 344 -10.85 14.02 -23.28
N ASP A 345 -11.05 15.25 -23.73
CA ASP A 345 -11.21 15.59 -25.15
C ASP A 345 -10.01 15.16 -25.99
N ARG A 346 -8.78 15.43 -25.51
CA ARG A 346 -7.55 15.00 -26.19
C ARG A 346 -7.44 13.48 -26.25
N THR A 347 -7.80 12.80 -25.17
CA THR A 347 -7.79 11.34 -25.08
C THR A 347 -8.80 10.72 -26.03
N ARG A 348 -10.00 11.29 -26.15
CA ARG A 348 -11.02 10.86 -27.13
C ARG A 348 -10.56 11.05 -28.57
N LYS A 349 -9.93 12.18 -28.88
CA LYS A 349 -9.34 12.41 -30.21
C LYS A 349 -8.24 11.39 -30.52
N LEU A 350 -7.38 11.11 -29.54
CA LEU A 350 -6.34 10.09 -29.68
C LEU A 350 -6.93 8.70 -29.94
N GLN A 351 -7.97 8.32 -29.21
CA GLN A 351 -8.71 7.07 -29.43
C GLN A 351 -9.27 6.99 -30.86
N ALA A 352 -9.83 8.08 -31.38
CA ALA A 352 -10.32 8.14 -32.76
C ALA A 352 -9.19 7.95 -33.79
N HIS A 353 -8.03 8.57 -33.57
CA HIS A 353 -6.85 8.38 -34.42
C HIS A 353 -6.33 6.94 -34.41
N PHE A 354 -6.27 6.29 -33.24
CA PHE A 354 -5.90 4.87 -33.15
C PHE A 354 -6.89 3.97 -33.89
N SER A 355 -8.20 4.24 -33.80
CA SER A 355 -9.20 3.49 -34.56
C SER A 355 -9.04 3.65 -36.06
N MET A 356 -8.67 4.84 -36.54
CA MET A 356 -8.36 5.07 -37.95
C MET A 356 -7.09 4.33 -38.38
N ALA A 357 -6.01 4.43 -37.60
CA ALA A 357 -4.76 3.71 -37.88
C ALA A 357 -4.98 2.18 -37.91
N GLN A 358 -5.82 1.65 -37.02
CA GLN A 358 -6.19 0.24 -37.01
C GLN A 358 -6.89 -0.17 -38.32
N LYS A 359 -7.82 0.65 -38.82
CA LYS A 359 -8.48 0.40 -40.11
C LYS A 359 -7.49 0.44 -41.28
N ASP A 360 -6.53 1.36 -41.25
CA ASP A 360 -5.51 1.45 -42.29
C ASP A 360 -4.61 0.19 -42.29
N VAL A 361 -4.23 -0.31 -41.11
CA VAL A 361 -3.51 -1.58 -40.97
C VAL A 361 -4.33 -2.74 -41.56
N ASP A 362 -5.63 -2.83 -41.26
CA ASP A 362 -6.50 -3.88 -41.82
C ASP A 362 -6.58 -3.84 -43.36
N LEU A 363 -6.61 -2.64 -43.95
CA LEU A 363 -6.60 -2.44 -45.40
C LEU A 363 -5.27 -2.86 -46.03
N ILE A 364 -4.15 -2.56 -45.36
CA ILE A 364 -2.80 -2.98 -45.79
C ILE A 364 -2.70 -4.50 -45.76
N LEU A 365 -3.13 -5.15 -44.68
CA LEU A 365 -3.14 -6.61 -44.56
C LEU A 365 -3.98 -7.25 -45.66
N THR A 366 -5.19 -6.74 -45.91
CA THR A 366 -6.07 -7.22 -46.99
C THR A 366 -5.42 -7.10 -48.36
N SER A 367 -4.70 -6.00 -48.61
CA SER A 367 -4.01 -5.76 -49.88
C SER A 367 -2.80 -6.69 -50.03
N SER A 368 -2.02 -6.87 -48.96
CA SER A 368 -0.90 -7.81 -48.91
C SER A 368 -1.34 -9.25 -49.19
N ASP A 369 -2.46 -9.69 -48.61
CA ASP A 369 -3.07 -10.99 -48.88
C ASP A 369 -3.45 -11.17 -50.36
N LYS A 370 -4.05 -10.14 -50.96
CA LYS A 370 -4.40 -10.16 -52.40
C LYS A 370 -3.15 -10.24 -53.26
N LEU A 371 -2.10 -9.47 -52.94
CA LEU A 371 -0.82 -9.52 -53.65
C LEU A 371 -0.18 -10.90 -53.53
N THR A 372 -0.17 -11.48 -52.33
CA THR A 372 0.37 -12.82 -52.07
C THR A 372 -0.36 -13.88 -52.89
N LYS A 373 -1.70 -13.85 -52.91
CA LYS A 373 -2.52 -14.76 -53.74
C LYS A 373 -2.28 -14.56 -55.24
N ARG A 374 -2.07 -13.32 -55.69
CA ARG A 374 -1.77 -13.04 -57.11
C ARG A 374 -0.37 -13.48 -57.48
N GLY A 375 0.62 -13.29 -56.61
CA GLY A 375 1.98 -13.80 -56.76
C GLY A 375 1.99 -15.32 -56.92
N ALA A 376 1.30 -16.04 -56.03
CA ALA A 376 1.17 -17.50 -56.13
C ALA A 376 0.49 -17.97 -57.44
N LYS A 377 -0.46 -17.19 -57.99
CA LYS A 377 -1.07 -17.49 -59.29
C LYS A 377 -0.12 -17.24 -60.46
N ILE A 378 0.69 -16.18 -60.41
CA ILE A 378 1.68 -15.87 -61.44
C ILE A 378 2.75 -16.98 -61.46
N GLU A 379 3.25 -17.36 -60.28
CA GLU A 379 4.17 -18.47 -60.11
C GLU A 379 3.60 -19.77 -60.72
N ALA A 380 2.34 -20.10 -60.40
CA ALA A 380 1.68 -21.27 -60.98
C ALA A 380 1.51 -21.22 -62.51
N LEU A 381 1.29 -20.02 -63.09
CA LEU A 381 1.19 -19.83 -64.55
C LEU A 381 2.56 -19.91 -65.24
N GLU A 382 3.60 -19.37 -64.62
CA GLU A 382 4.98 -19.44 -65.12
C GLU A 382 5.45 -20.91 -65.15
N PHE A 383 5.16 -21.69 -64.11
CA PHE A 383 5.44 -23.13 -64.10
C PHE A 383 4.62 -23.91 -65.15
N ALA A 384 3.38 -23.49 -65.44
CA ALA A 384 2.57 -24.11 -66.48
C ALA A 384 3.09 -23.77 -67.89
N GLN A 385 3.50 -22.53 -68.13
CA GLN A 385 4.12 -22.12 -69.41
C GLN A 385 5.45 -22.81 -69.65
N LEU A 386 6.31 -22.91 -68.64
CA LEU A 386 7.57 -23.66 -68.73
C LEU A 386 7.33 -25.16 -68.99
N ALA A 387 6.25 -25.74 -68.45
CA ALA A 387 5.86 -27.13 -68.72
C ALA A 387 5.31 -27.35 -70.14
N ASP A 388 4.56 -26.38 -70.68
CA ASP A 388 4.05 -26.43 -72.05
C ASP A 388 5.15 -26.16 -73.09
N GLU A 389 6.10 -25.27 -72.80
CA GLU A 389 7.30 -25.08 -73.63
C GLU A 389 8.20 -26.33 -73.63
N ALA A 390 8.34 -27.02 -72.49
CA ALA A 390 9.05 -28.30 -72.42
C ALA A 390 8.36 -29.40 -73.27
N LYS A 391 7.02 -29.46 -73.27
CA LYS A 391 6.27 -30.40 -74.13
C LYS A 391 6.32 -30.04 -75.62
N ALA A 392 6.33 -28.75 -75.96
CA ALA A 392 6.47 -28.29 -77.34
C ALA A 392 7.89 -28.53 -77.89
N ALA A 393 8.91 -28.48 -77.04
CA ALA A 393 10.28 -28.88 -77.39
C ALA A 393 10.41 -30.39 -77.62
N ASP A 394 9.72 -31.22 -76.82
CA ASP A 394 9.70 -32.68 -76.97
C ASP A 394 9.01 -33.12 -78.28
N ASN A 395 7.97 -32.39 -78.71
CA ASN A 395 7.23 -32.68 -79.95
C ASN A 395 7.95 -32.20 -81.24
N LYS A 396 8.98 -31.35 -81.12
CA LYS A 396 9.86 -30.97 -82.24
C LYS A 396 11.13 -31.84 -82.32
N GLY A 397 11.36 -32.73 -81.35
CA GLY A 397 12.53 -33.61 -81.30
C GLY A 397 12.46 -34.88 -82.14
N GLN A 398 11.34 -35.15 -82.83
CA GLN A 398 11.14 -36.42 -83.56
C GLN A 398 11.37 -36.35 -85.07
N THR A 399 12.00 -35.30 -85.59
CA THR A 399 12.47 -35.30 -86.98
C THR A 399 13.83 -34.63 -87.08
N THR A 400 14.80 -35.42 -87.55
CA THR A 400 16.15 -35.04 -87.99
C THR A 400 17.25 -35.12 -86.92
N GLU A 401 17.76 -36.34 -86.75
CA GLU A 401 19.19 -36.56 -86.50
C GLU A 401 20.04 -35.77 -87.51
N ARG A 402 21.03 -35.00 -87.03
CA ARG A 402 22.46 -35.14 -87.37
C ARG A 402 23.27 -33.87 -87.05
N SER A 403 24.30 -34.10 -86.24
CA SER A 403 25.66 -33.57 -86.40
C SER A 403 26.05 -32.22 -85.76
N ALA A 404 27.29 -32.26 -85.24
CA ALA A 404 28.21 -31.17 -84.84
C ALA A 404 27.86 -30.40 -83.55
N ALA A 405 28.56 -30.60 -82.43
CA ALA A 405 29.95 -30.23 -82.11
C ALA A 405 30.17 -28.72 -81.82
N SER A 406 30.57 -28.47 -80.57
CA SER A 406 31.26 -27.30 -79.98
C SER A 406 30.73 -25.88 -80.20
N SER A 407 30.35 -25.19 -79.12
CA SER A 407 31.06 -23.98 -78.64
C SER A 407 30.37 -23.29 -77.44
N GLN A 408 31.18 -23.01 -76.43
CA GLN A 408 31.23 -21.85 -75.51
C GLN A 408 29.95 -21.08 -75.11
N SER A 409 29.72 -21.00 -73.79
CA SER A 409 28.84 -20.02 -73.14
C SER A 409 29.67 -18.95 -72.39
N PRO A 410 29.36 -17.64 -72.49
CA PRO A 410 30.03 -16.61 -71.70
C PRO A 410 29.40 -16.41 -70.32
N LYS A 411 30.23 -15.98 -69.38
CA LYS A 411 29.94 -15.61 -67.97
C LYS A 411 28.94 -14.45 -67.85
N PHE A 412 28.11 -14.48 -66.81
CA PHE A 412 27.37 -13.32 -66.30
C PHE A 412 27.58 -13.19 -64.77
N GLU A 413 28.05 -12.03 -64.31
CA GLU A 413 28.26 -11.68 -62.89
C GLU A 413 27.00 -11.03 -62.29
N PRO A 414 26.62 -11.33 -61.02
CA PRO A 414 25.61 -10.57 -60.32
C PRO A 414 26.23 -9.39 -59.54
N ARG A 415 25.85 -8.16 -59.90
CA ARG A 415 26.13 -6.95 -59.12
C ARG A 415 25.26 -6.91 -57.87
N SER A 416 25.87 -7.12 -56.72
CA SER A 416 25.33 -6.80 -55.40
C SER A 416 25.45 -5.29 -55.16
N SER A 417 24.33 -4.58 -55.02
CA SER A 417 24.29 -3.21 -54.52
C SER A 417 23.56 -3.18 -53.17
N THR A 418 24.35 -3.09 -52.10
CA THR A 418 23.94 -2.80 -50.73
C THR A 418 23.51 -1.33 -50.60
N LEU A 419 22.29 -1.09 -50.13
CA LEU A 419 21.81 0.24 -49.73
C LEU A 419 22.00 0.42 -48.21
N LYS A 420 22.75 1.47 -47.85
CA LYS A 420 22.99 1.93 -46.47
C LYS A 420 21.78 2.68 -45.93
N LEU A 421 21.35 2.33 -44.72
CA LEU A 421 20.37 3.07 -43.92
C LEU A 421 21.12 4.16 -43.11
N SER A 422 20.70 5.42 -43.21
CA SER A 422 21.17 6.50 -42.33
C SER A 422 20.16 6.71 -41.20
N VAL A 423 20.59 6.52 -39.96
CA VAL A 423 19.86 6.92 -38.76
C VAL A 423 20.14 8.41 -38.53
N VAL A 424 19.07 9.19 -38.36
CA VAL A 424 19.13 10.60 -37.93
C VAL A 424 18.88 10.59 -36.43
N ASP A 425 19.90 10.98 -35.66
CA ASP A 425 19.74 11.34 -34.25
C ASP A 425 19.14 12.76 -34.19
N GLU A 426 18.03 12.91 -33.48
CA GLU A 426 17.47 14.22 -33.08
C GLU A 426 17.81 14.46 -31.60
N ASP A 427 18.77 15.36 -31.36
CA ASP A 427 18.87 16.13 -30.13
C ASP A 427 18.06 17.43 -30.30
N ASN A 428 17.02 17.62 -29.48
CA ASN A 428 16.76 18.85 -28.71
C ASN A 428 15.65 18.65 -27.67
#